data_AF-A0A533B8Y3-F1
#
_entry.id   AF-A0A533B8Y3-F1
#
_cell.length_a   1.000
_cell.length_b   1.000
_cell.length_c   1.000
_cell.angle_alpha   90.00
_cell.angle_beta   90.00
_cell.angle_gamma   90.00
#
_symmetry.space_group_name_H-M   'P 1'
#
loop_
_entity.id
_entity.type
_entity.pdbx_description
1 polymer ?
#
loop_
_entity_poly.entity_id
_entity_poly.type
_entity_poly.pdbx_seq_one_letter_code
_entity_poly.pdbx_strand_id
1 'polypeptide(L)'
;MTETLPFDIIVISTHAGDVPGERATYEFKDSEGLSRRLVIDHAVGFGYDPKTEKVLVHQFERFHELDGVEWIDQAAKANLYVGTAITSWVALGDVLERNKYKVASEEIPRVIGSMALQMHDHFWIPMTQGFSPSCSPVIINNGCSSWHQLSKRFAFAGARAYVGALFPITEAEAQEVGISIFRKNLGVFLPTALWKSQTAVYGYQDRRPYAMVGLPFCSIPLNTVDSARYLANEYRKAIAEYGQKAEGSSFVDVKENCQRYKKFLIDDFEAFRGTVSKMMDI
;
A
#
# COMPACT_ATOMS: atom_id res chain seq x y z
N MET A 1 -8.84 -5.73 -1.56
CA MET A 1 -8.67 -6.26 -2.92
C MET A 1 -7.27 -6.82 -3.12
N THR A 2 -6.20 -6.01 -2.96
CA THR A 2 -4.79 -6.43 -3.08
C THR A 2 -4.40 -7.56 -2.11
N GLU A 3 -5.00 -7.60 -0.93
CA GLU A 3 -4.74 -8.62 0.10
C GLU A 3 -5.63 -9.87 -0.05
N THR A 4 -6.68 -9.79 -0.87
CA THR A 4 -7.76 -10.80 -0.91
C THR A 4 -7.82 -11.59 -2.20
N LEU A 5 -7.37 -11.03 -3.32
CA LEU A 5 -7.37 -11.70 -4.62
C LEU A 5 -5.93 -12.04 -5.03
N PRO A 6 -5.71 -13.20 -5.67
CA PRO A 6 -4.39 -13.55 -6.17
C PRO A 6 -4.04 -12.70 -7.39
N PHE A 7 -2.96 -11.94 -7.26
CA PHE A 7 -2.41 -11.18 -8.38
C PHE A 7 -0.98 -11.62 -8.65
N ASP A 8 -0.69 -11.92 -9.91
CA ASP A 8 0.69 -12.04 -10.38
C ASP A 8 1.34 -10.69 -10.60
N ILE A 9 0.52 -9.70 -11.01
CA ILE A 9 0.94 -8.35 -11.36
C ILE A 9 -0.11 -7.38 -10.84
N ILE A 10 0.35 -6.30 -10.20
CA ILE A 10 -0.49 -5.17 -9.81
C ILE A 10 0.07 -3.92 -10.50
N VAL A 11 -0.78 -3.24 -11.26
CA VAL A 11 -0.43 -1.98 -11.91
C VAL A 11 -1.16 -0.85 -11.21
N ILE A 12 -0.40 0.13 -10.74
CA ILE A 12 -0.91 1.33 -10.06
C ILE A 12 -0.61 2.51 -10.96
N SER A 13 -1.66 3.16 -11.47
CA SER A 13 -1.54 4.33 -12.34
C SER A 13 -2.35 5.47 -11.74
N THR A 14 -1.80 6.09 -10.70
CA THR A 14 -2.41 7.24 -10.02
C THR A 14 -1.32 8.20 -9.50
N HIS A 15 -1.73 9.38 -9.05
CA HIS A 15 -0.85 10.28 -8.33
C HIS A 15 -0.44 9.68 -6.99
N ALA A 16 0.85 9.79 -6.67
CA ALA A 16 1.42 9.37 -5.41
C ALA A 16 2.22 10.52 -4.80
N GLY A 17 2.16 10.66 -3.48
CA GLY A 17 2.87 11.73 -2.81
C GLY A 17 2.56 11.82 -1.32
N ASP A 18 3.27 12.72 -0.66
CA ASP A 18 2.96 13.06 0.72
C ASP A 18 1.66 13.86 0.80
N VAL A 19 0.87 13.60 1.83
CA VAL A 19 -0.44 14.22 2.04
C VAL A 19 -0.42 15.17 3.24
N PRO A 20 -1.38 16.12 3.33
CA PRO A 20 -1.58 16.92 4.53
C PRO A 20 -1.87 16.07 5.76
N GLY A 21 -1.69 16.65 6.95
CA GLY A 21 -1.97 15.97 8.20
C GLY A 21 -1.83 16.90 9.40
N GLU A 22 -1.50 16.33 10.55
CA GLU A 22 -1.39 17.06 11.80
C GLU A 22 -0.04 16.78 12.46
N ARG A 23 0.57 17.81 13.03
CA ARG A 23 1.64 17.67 14.02
C ARG A 23 1.04 17.76 15.41
N ALA A 24 1.22 16.74 16.21
CA ALA A 24 0.65 16.65 17.55
C ALA A 24 1.72 16.35 18.59
N THR A 25 1.59 16.99 19.75
CA THR A 25 2.44 16.77 20.93
C THR A 25 1.64 16.02 21.98
N TYR A 26 2.25 14.96 22.52
CA TYR A 26 1.67 14.10 23.55
C TYR A 26 2.57 14.08 24.78
N GLU A 27 1.97 14.12 25.96
CA GLU A 27 2.66 13.98 27.24
C GLU A 27 2.10 12.78 28.00
N PHE A 28 2.94 11.77 28.25
CA PHE A 28 2.55 10.52 28.90
C PHE A 28 3.64 10.03 29.84
N LYS A 29 3.34 9.02 30.66
CA LYS A 29 4.35 8.32 31.47
C LYS A 29 4.72 7.01 30.81
N ASP A 30 6.01 6.73 30.69
CA ASP A 30 6.48 5.42 30.24
C ASP A 30 6.41 4.38 31.38
N SER A 31 6.66 3.12 31.04
CA SER A 31 6.64 2.01 32.00
C SER A 31 7.77 2.06 33.04
N GLU A 32 8.78 2.91 32.86
CA GLU A 32 9.82 3.21 33.85
C GLU A 32 9.40 4.35 34.80
N GLY A 33 8.25 4.97 34.55
CA GLY A 33 7.71 6.08 35.34
C GLY A 33 8.24 7.45 34.93
N LEU A 34 8.99 7.55 33.84
CA LEU A 34 9.50 8.81 33.30
C LEU A 34 8.39 9.53 32.54
N SER A 35 8.27 10.84 32.79
CA SER A 35 7.41 11.71 31.98
C SER A 35 8.05 11.91 30.62
N ARG A 36 7.31 11.59 29.56
CA ARG A 36 7.74 11.69 28.16
C ARG A 36 6.94 12.75 27.44
N ARG A 37 7.62 13.46 26.54
CA ARG A 37 7.01 14.39 25.59
C ARG A 37 7.35 13.92 24.18
N LEU A 38 6.34 13.51 23.43
CA LEU A 38 6.49 12.96 22.09
C LEU A 38 5.79 13.86 21.08
N VAL A 39 6.52 14.29 20.05
CA VAL A 39 5.96 15.02 18.91
C VAL A 39 5.93 14.08 17.71
N ILE A 40 4.76 13.94 17.10
CA ILE A 40 4.56 13.13 15.89
C ILE A 40 3.88 13.95 14.80
N ASP A 41 4.24 13.67 13.55
CA ASP A 41 3.44 14.03 12.40
C ASP A 41 2.55 12.82 12.07
N HIS A 42 1.26 13.02 11.85
CA HIS A 42 0.40 11.94 11.37
C HIS A 42 -0.46 12.33 10.18
N ALA A 43 -0.63 11.38 9.27
CA ALA A 43 -1.53 11.46 8.13
C ALA A 43 -2.61 10.39 8.27
N VAL A 44 -3.84 10.72 7.91
CA VAL A 44 -4.99 9.81 7.99
C VAL A 44 -5.49 9.50 6.58
N GLY A 45 -5.63 8.21 6.28
CA GLY A 45 -6.31 7.71 5.11
C GLY A 45 -7.69 7.17 5.48
N PHE A 46 -8.68 7.45 4.66
CA PHE A 46 -10.05 6.99 4.83
C PHE A 46 -10.43 6.08 3.66
N GLY A 47 -11.06 4.94 3.97
CA GLY A 47 -11.65 4.05 2.98
C GLY A 47 -13.10 3.79 3.34
N TYR A 48 -14.04 4.28 2.52
CA TYR A 48 -15.45 4.02 2.75
C TYR A 48 -15.80 2.59 2.33
N ASP A 49 -16.48 1.86 3.22
CA ASP A 49 -17.10 0.58 2.91
C ASP A 49 -18.61 0.79 2.73
N PRO A 50 -19.11 0.86 1.47
CA PRO A 50 -20.52 1.09 1.17
C PRO A 50 -21.44 -0.01 1.67
N LYS A 51 -20.91 -1.18 2.04
CA LYS A 51 -21.73 -2.31 2.50
C LYS A 51 -21.92 -2.33 4.01
N THR A 52 -20.94 -1.84 4.77
CA THR A 52 -21.07 -1.71 6.23
C THR A 52 -21.44 -0.30 6.67
N GLU A 53 -21.47 0.66 5.74
CA GLU A 53 -21.59 2.10 6.00
C GLU A 53 -20.54 2.61 7.00
N LYS A 54 -19.38 1.95 7.03
CA LYS A 54 -18.26 2.31 7.91
C LYS A 54 -17.12 2.88 7.10
N VAL A 55 -16.30 3.67 7.78
CA VAL A 55 -15.05 4.20 7.23
C VAL A 55 -13.90 3.48 7.90
N LEU A 56 -13.10 2.76 7.11
CA LEU A 56 -11.81 2.26 7.53
C LEU A 56 -10.84 3.44 7.64
N VAL A 57 -10.25 3.60 8.82
CA VAL A 57 -9.31 4.67 9.11
C VAL A 57 -7.92 4.06 9.26
N HIS A 58 -6.99 4.54 8.45
CA HIS A 58 -5.57 4.20 8.56
C HIS A 58 -4.80 5.43 8.98
N GLN A 59 -3.90 5.27 9.96
CA GLN A 59 -3.02 6.33 10.40
C GLN A 59 -1.57 5.97 10.10
N PHE A 60 -0.87 6.90 9.46
CA PHE A 60 0.58 6.89 9.36
C PHE A 60 1.16 7.82 10.41
N GLU A 61 2.06 7.33 11.24
CA GLU A 61 2.78 8.13 12.25
C GLU A 61 4.25 8.25 11.87
N ARG A 62 4.77 9.47 11.88
CA ARG A 62 6.19 9.78 11.78
C ARG A 62 6.63 10.46 13.07
N PHE A 63 7.56 9.83 13.78
CA PHE A 63 8.20 10.42 14.96
C PHE A 63 9.01 11.66 14.55
N HIS A 64 8.73 12.79 15.18
CA HIS A 64 9.40 14.06 14.94
C HIS A 64 10.41 14.37 16.05
N GLU A 65 9.98 14.27 17.30
CA GLU A 65 10.77 14.63 18.49
C GLU A 65 10.41 13.74 19.67
N LEU A 66 11.39 13.42 20.52
CA LEU A 66 11.18 12.82 21.85
C LEU A 66 11.98 13.62 22.88
N ASP A 67 11.29 14.08 23.93
CA ASP A 67 11.85 14.82 25.07
C ASP A 67 12.71 16.03 24.67
N GLY A 68 12.29 16.81 23.67
CA GLY A 68 13.05 17.97 23.18
C GLY A 68 14.10 17.65 22.13
N VAL A 69 14.29 16.37 21.77
CA VAL A 69 15.32 15.93 20.82
C VAL A 69 14.69 15.48 19.50
N GLU A 70 15.06 16.18 18.42
CA GLU A 70 14.59 15.82 17.07
C GLU A 70 15.12 14.45 16.63
N TRP A 71 14.25 13.68 15.97
CA TRP A 71 14.58 12.32 15.51
C TRP A 71 15.69 12.28 14.45
N ILE A 72 15.96 13.41 13.79
CA ILE A 72 16.99 13.52 12.75
C ILE A 72 18.34 13.98 13.30
N ASP A 73 18.40 14.55 14.50
CA ASP A 73 19.64 15.02 15.12
C ASP A 73 20.43 13.85 15.73
N GLN A 74 21.40 13.34 14.97
CA GLN A 74 22.21 12.20 15.40
C GLN A 74 23.07 12.50 16.65
N ALA A 75 23.51 13.74 16.83
CA ALA A 75 24.37 14.12 17.94
C ALA A 75 23.57 14.22 19.25
N ALA A 76 22.42 14.89 19.21
CA ALA A 76 21.55 14.99 20.38
C ALA A 76 20.95 13.64 20.78
N LYS A 77 20.55 12.81 19.80
CA LYS A 77 20.03 11.45 20.05
C LYS A 77 21.01 10.53 20.76
N ALA A 78 22.32 10.69 20.56
CA ALA A 78 23.32 9.85 21.21
C ALA A 78 23.25 9.94 22.74
N ASN A 79 22.75 11.06 23.27
CA ASN A 79 22.58 11.31 24.70
C ASN A 79 21.12 11.17 25.17
N LEU A 80 20.18 10.93 24.25
CA LEU A 80 18.76 10.77 24.58
C LEU A 80 18.52 9.37 25.14
N TYR A 81 18.07 9.32 26.39
CA TYR A 81 17.62 8.06 26.99
C TYR A 81 16.22 7.69 26.52
N VAL A 82 16.12 6.80 25.53
CA VAL A 82 14.83 6.37 24.96
C VAL A 82 14.09 5.39 25.88
N GLY A 83 14.80 4.47 26.53
CA GLY A 83 14.21 3.46 27.43
C GLY A 83 12.98 2.78 26.84
N THR A 84 11.90 2.73 27.62
CA THR A 84 10.59 2.16 27.25
C THR A 84 9.61 3.17 26.63
N ALA A 85 10.06 4.36 26.21
CA ALA A 85 9.16 5.41 25.72
C ALA A 85 8.28 4.96 24.54
N ILE A 86 8.88 4.36 23.51
CA ILE A 86 8.16 3.98 22.28
C ILE A 86 7.28 2.74 22.50
N THR A 87 7.74 1.75 23.28
CA THR A 87 6.92 0.59 23.61
C THR A 87 5.73 0.98 24.47
N SER A 88 5.92 1.91 25.42
CA SER A 88 4.84 2.47 26.25
C SER A 88 3.85 3.27 25.40
N TRP A 89 4.34 4.08 24.45
CA TRP A 89 3.50 4.79 23.48
C TRP A 89 2.61 3.83 22.68
N VAL A 90 3.19 2.76 22.15
CA VAL A 90 2.43 1.73 21.41
C VAL A 90 1.40 1.06 22.33
N ALA A 91 1.77 0.79 23.59
CA ALA A 91 0.91 0.15 24.58
C ALA A 91 -0.26 1.02 25.07
N LEU A 92 -0.24 2.34 24.85
CA LEU A 92 -1.39 3.22 25.17
C LEU A 92 -2.66 2.83 24.38
N GLY A 93 -2.52 2.11 23.27
CA GLY A 93 -3.65 1.62 22.49
C GLY A 93 -3.85 2.42 21.20
N ASP A 94 -5.11 2.61 20.82
CA ASP A 94 -5.50 3.26 19.58
C ASP A 94 -5.44 4.80 19.66
N VAL A 95 -5.90 5.44 18.59
CA VAL A 95 -5.90 6.91 18.44
C VAL A 95 -6.74 7.60 19.52
N LEU A 96 -7.87 7.01 19.91
CA LEU A 96 -8.75 7.62 20.91
C LEU A 96 -8.11 7.60 22.29
N GLU A 97 -7.45 6.50 22.64
CA GLU A 97 -6.72 6.38 23.90
C GLU A 97 -5.51 7.33 23.94
N ARG A 98 -4.73 7.39 22.85
CA ARG A 98 -3.57 8.30 22.74
C ARG A 98 -3.98 9.77 22.80
N ASN A 99 -5.13 10.13 22.24
CA ASN A 99 -5.62 11.51 22.23
C ASN A 99 -5.91 12.06 23.64
N LYS A 100 -6.08 11.20 24.66
CA LYS A 100 -6.20 11.64 26.07
C LYS A 100 -4.93 12.31 26.59
N TYR A 101 -3.78 12.03 25.98
CA TYR A 101 -2.47 12.56 26.34
C TYR A 101 -2.01 13.71 25.42
N LYS A 102 -2.86 14.12 24.47
CA LYS A 102 -2.53 15.18 23.51
C LYS A 102 -2.60 16.55 24.20
N VAL A 103 -1.50 17.29 24.15
CA VAL A 103 -1.39 18.62 24.81
C VAL A 103 -1.34 19.77 23.81
N ALA A 104 -0.97 19.51 22.55
CA ALA A 104 -0.97 20.51 21.49
C ALA A 104 -1.11 19.86 20.11
N SER A 105 -1.64 20.59 19.13
CA SER A 105 -1.50 20.24 17.73
C SER A 105 -1.66 21.41 16.77
N GLU A 106 -1.17 21.19 15.55
CA GLU A 106 -1.30 22.09 14.41
C GLU A 106 -1.48 21.30 13.11
N GLU A 107 -2.26 21.85 12.18
CA GLU A 107 -2.36 21.31 10.83
C GLU A 107 -1.07 21.59 10.07
N ILE A 108 -0.58 20.59 9.33
CA ILE A 108 0.60 20.70 8.49
C ILE A 108 0.26 20.34 7.04
N PRO A 109 0.79 21.10 6.05
CA PRO A 109 0.44 20.88 4.64
C PRO A 109 1.00 19.57 4.08
N ARG A 110 1.97 18.95 4.76
CA ARG A 110 2.66 17.76 4.29
C ARG A 110 3.25 16.93 5.42
N VAL A 111 2.81 15.68 5.52
CA VAL A 111 3.42 14.64 6.38
C VAL A 111 4.45 13.87 5.55
N ILE A 112 5.73 14.14 5.79
CA ILE A 112 6.84 13.56 5.03
C ILE A 112 6.85 12.03 5.16
N GLY A 113 6.92 11.34 4.02
CA GLY A 113 6.97 9.88 3.98
C GLY A 113 5.60 9.20 4.13
N SER A 114 4.51 9.96 4.20
CA SER A 114 3.16 9.38 4.18
C SER A 114 2.92 8.63 2.86
N MET A 115 3.39 9.18 1.73
CA MET A 115 3.39 8.55 0.41
C MET A 115 2.08 7.80 0.12
N ALA A 116 0.98 8.55 0.11
CA ALA A 116 -0.34 8.02 -0.21
C ALA A 116 -0.53 7.92 -1.73
N LEU A 117 -1.47 7.06 -2.12
CA LEU A 117 -2.00 6.95 -3.47
C LEU A 117 -3.32 7.71 -3.52
N GLN A 118 -3.49 8.56 -4.53
CA GLN A 118 -4.77 9.23 -4.80
C GLN A 118 -5.77 8.17 -5.32
N MET A 119 -6.85 7.94 -4.58
CA MET A 119 -7.97 7.14 -5.04
C MET A 119 -9.09 8.08 -5.52
N HIS A 120 -10.14 7.50 -6.10
CA HIS A 120 -11.29 8.25 -6.61
C HIS A 120 -12.05 9.03 -5.53
N ASP A 121 -12.00 8.55 -4.29
CA ASP A 121 -12.75 9.04 -3.14
C ASP A 121 -11.83 9.74 -2.14
N HIS A 122 -10.68 9.14 -1.80
CA HIS A 122 -9.75 9.67 -0.79
C HIS A 122 -8.29 9.24 -1.05
N PHE A 123 -7.40 9.54 -0.12
CA PHE A 123 -6.04 9.01 -0.12
C PHE A 123 -6.01 7.61 0.50
N TRP A 124 -5.36 6.68 -0.20
CA TRP A 124 -5.01 5.39 0.36
C TRP A 124 -3.53 5.36 0.73
N ILE A 125 -3.23 5.13 2.00
CA ILE A 125 -1.86 4.92 2.49
C ILE A 125 -1.64 3.40 2.57
N PRO A 126 -0.86 2.77 1.66
CA PRO A 126 -0.75 1.32 1.64
C PRO A 126 0.04 0.84 2.86
N MET A 127 -0.64 0.23 3.83
CA MET A 127 -0.05 -0.35 5.06
C MET A 127 -0.25 -1.87 5.11
N THR A 128 -0.17 -2.50 3.93
CA THR A 128 -0.42 -3.92 3.74
C THR A 128 0.60 -4.78 4.48
N GLN A 129 0.11 -5.74 5.26
CA GLN A 129 0.92 -6.69 6.05
C GLN A 129 1.29 -7.94 5.25
N GLY A 130 0.61 -8.19 4.13
CA GLY A 130 0.84 -9.34 3.27
C GLY A 130 -0.11 -9.36 2.08
N PHE A 131 0.23 -10.12 1.04
CA PHE A 131 -0.69 -10.43 -0.05
C PHE A 131 -1.49 -11.70 0.23
N SER A 132 -2.43 -12.03 -0.66
CA SER A 132 -3.15 -13.31 -0.64
C SER A 132 -2.18 -14.49 -0.46
N PRO A 133 -2.57 -15.56 0.27
CA PRO A 133 -1.74 -16.75 0.41
C PRO A 133 -1.17 -17.24 -0.92
N SER A 134 0.10 -17.67 -0.89
CA SER A 134 0.84 -18.13 -2.08
C SER A 134 1.00 -17.11 -3.21
N CYS A 135 0.75 -15.82 -2.95
CA CYS A 135 0.96 -14.75 -3.92
C CYS A 135 2.17 -13.89 -3.56
N SER A 136 2.94 -13.54 -4.58
CA SER A 136 4.06 -12.61 -4.47
C SER A 136 4.11 -11.78 -5.75
N PRO A 137 3.30 -10.71 -5.87
CA PRO A 137 3.11 -10.00 -7.14
C PRO A 137 4.36 -9.22 -7.59
N VAL A 138 4.44 -8.96 -8.90
CA VAL A 138 5.20 -7.83 -9.43
C VAL A 138 4.33 -6.58 -9.34
N ILE A 139 4.81 -5.54 -8.67
CA ILE A 139 4.13 -4.25 -8.60
C ILE A 139 4.79 -3.30 -9.61
N ILE A 140 3.99 -2.70 -10.48
CA ILE A 140 4.40 -1.56 -11.31
C ILE A 140 3.59 -0.36 -10.86
N ASN A 141 4.26 0.56 -10.17
CA ASN A 141 3.67 1.82 -9.76
C ASN A 141 4.14 2.94 -10.68
N ASN A 142 3.24 3.35 -11.54
CA ASN A 142 3.47 4.33 -12.60
C ASN A 142 3.09 5.76 -12.16
N GLY A 143 3.25 6.05 -10.86
CA GLY A 143 3.01 7.37 -10.27
C GLY A 143 4.30 8.14 -9.98
N CYS A 144 4.19 9.46 -9.86
CA CYS A 144 5.31 10.33 -9.46
C CYS A 144 5.85 9.96 -8.09
N SER A 145 7.18 9.97 -7.92
CA SER A 145 7.84 9.71 -6.63
C SER A 145 7.42 8.38 -5.96
N SER A 146 6.81 7.48 -6.73
CA SER A 146 6.23 6.23 -6.25
C SER A 146 7.26 5.22 -5.79
N TRP A 147 8.55 5.46 -6.01
CA TRP A 147 9.59 4.54 -5.55
C TRP A 147 9.84 4.61 -4.05
N HIS A 148 9.75 5.77 -3.40
CA HIS A 148 10.29 5.99 -2.04
C HIS A 148 9.73 5.05 -0.96
N GLN A 149 8.72 5.47 -0.19
CA GLN A 149 8.20 4.64 0.89
C GLN A 149 7.35 3.48 0.39
N LEU A 150 6.71 3.63 -0.78
CA LEU A 150 5.84 2.60 -1.33
C LEU A 150 6.62 1.34 -1.73
N SER A 151 7.82 1.46 -2.32
CA SER A 151 8.63 0.28 -2.65
C SER A 151 8.94 -0.54 -1.41
N LYS A 152 9.31 0.13 -0.31
CA LYS A 152 9.56 -0.50 0.98
C LYS A 152 8.31 -1.23 1.46
N ARG A 153 7.17 -0.55 1.54
CA ARG A 153 5.92 -1.13 2.08
C ARG A 153 5.47 -2.36 1.28
N PHE A 154 5.47 -2.29 -0.05
CA PHE A 154 5.08 -3.43 -0.88
C PHE A 154 6.12 -4.56 -0.89
N ALA A 155 7.42 -4.26 -0.83
CA ALA A 155 8.45 -5.28 -0.70
C ALA A 155 8.33 -6.02 0.65
N PHE A 156 8.12 -5.30 1.75
CA PHE A 156 7.88 -5.90 3.07
C PHE A 156 6.60 -6.73 3.13
N ALA A 157 5.55 -6.34 2.39
CA ALA A 157 4.34 -7.14 2.23
C ALA A 157 4.55 -8.44 1.42
N GLY A 158 5.73 -8.66 0.83
CA GLY A 158 6.07 -9.88 0.11
C GLY A 158 5.99 -9.79 -1.42
N ALA A 159 6.05 -8.59 -2.00
CA ALA A 159 6.12 -8.44 -3.46
C ALA A 159 7.49 -8.92 -3.97
N ARG A 160 7.51 -9.77 -5.00
CA ARG A 160 8.77 -10.29 -5.59
C ARG A 160 9.55 -9.22 -6.37
N ALA A 161 8.84 -8.19 -6.83
CA ALA A 161 9.44 -7.03 -7.47
C ALA A 161 8.53 -5.81 -7.31
N TYR A 162 9.14 -4.64 -7.19
CA TYR A 162 8.48 -3.35 -7.23
C TYR A 162 9.23 -2.42 -8.17
N VAL A 163 8.49 -1.80 -9.10
CA VAL A 163 8.97 -0.75 -9.99
C VAL A 163 8.23 0.54 -9.66
N GLY A 164 8.97 1.63 -9.53
CA GLY A 164 8.39 2.96 -9.31
C GLY A 164 9.33 4.07 -9.73
N ALA A 165 8.83 5.30 -9.75
CA ALA A 165 9.58 6.48 -10.14
C ALA A 165 10.25 7.16 -8.92
N LEU A 166 11.53 7.48 -9.02
CA LEU A 166 12.33 8.20 -8.02
C LEU A 166 12.01 9.70 -7.98
N PHE A 167 11.61 10.26 -9.12
CA PHE A 167 11.34 11.68 -9.31
C PHE A 167 10.09 11.88 -10.19
N PRO A 168 9.58 13.12 -10.31
CA PRO A 168 8.40 13.40 -11.12
C PRO A 168 8.54 12.95 -12.58
N ILE A 169 7.46 12.37 -13.08
CA ILE A 169 7.28 11.89 -14.46
C ILE A 169 6.01 12.52 -15.03
N THR A 170 5.98 12.74 -16.33
CA THR A 170 4.74 13.17 -17.00
C THR A 170 3.83 11.98 -17.25
N GLU A 171 2.54 12.23 -17.47
CA GLU A 171 1.58 11.18 -17.84
C GLU A 171 1.99 10.45 -19.13
N ALA A 172 2.44 11.19 -20.14
CA ALA A 172 2.92 10.62 -21.40
C ALA A 172 4.14 9.70 -21.19
N GLU A 173 5.09 10.12 -20.34
CA GLU A 173 6.25 9.29 -19.98
C GLU A 173 5.84 8.01 -19.26
N ALA A 174 4.93 8.12 -18.29
CA ALA A 174 4.37 6.99 -17.57
C ALA A 174 3.72 5.99 -18.54
N GLN A 175 2.86 6.49 -19.43
CA GLN A 175 2.16 5.68 -20.40
C GLN A 175 3.14 4.95 -21.35
N GLU A 176 4.13 5.64 -21.90
CA GLU A 176 5.08 5.05 -22.84
C GLU A 176 5.98 3.99 -22.18
N VAL A 177 6.44 4.23 -20.94
CA VAL A 177 7.18 3.20 -20.18
C VAL A 177 6.31 1.99 -19.91
N GLY A 178 5.06 2.19 -19.48
CA GLY A 178 4.08 1.12 -19.29
C GLY A 178 3.83 0.31 -20.56
N ILE A 179 3.56 0.98 -21.68
CA ILE A 179 3.37 0.34 -23.00
C ILE A 179 4.60 -0.47 -23.39
N SER A 180 5.80 0.07 -23.20
CA SER A 180 7.03 -0.63 -23.56
C SER A 180 7.24 -1.90 -22.74
N ILE A 181 6.95 -1.86 -21.44
CA ILE A 181 7.02 -3.06 -20.57
C ILE A 181 5.96 -4.09 -20.98
N PHE A 182 4.69 -3.68 -21.08
CA PHE A 182 3.55 -4.59 -21.26
C PHE A 182 3.26 -5.00 -22.70
N ARG A 183 3.89 -4.39 -23.71
CA ARG A 183 3.72 -4.80 -25.13
C ARG A 183 5.01 -5.22 -25.80
N LYS A 184 6.12 -4.50 -25.58
CA LYS A 184 7.36 -4.70 -26.34
C LYS A 184 8.35 -5.64 -25.64
N ASN A 185 8.33 -5.71 -24.31
CA ASN A 185 9.32 -6.44 -23.51
C ASN A 185 8.71 -7.55 -22.64
N LEU A 186 7.56 -8.12 -23.03
CA LEU A 186 6.98 -9.29 -22.36
C LEU A 186 7.94 -10.48 -22.41
N GLY A 187 7.96 -11.27 -21.34
CA GLY A 187 8.84 -12.43 -21.16
C GLY A 187 10.31 -12.09 -20.87
N VAL A 188 10.74 -10.85 -21.07
CA VAL A 188 12.09 -10.39 -20.72
C VAL A 188 12.18 -10.17 -19.21
N PHE A 189 13.34 -10.48 -18.61
CA PHE A 189 13.58 -10.15 -17.20
C PHE A 189 13.40 -8.66 -16.94
N LEU A 190 12.70 -8.36 -15.86
CA LEU A 190 12.16 -7.04 -15.54
C LEU A 190 13.24 -5.95 -15.44
N PRO A 191 14.44 -6.18 -14.88
CA PRO A 191 15.50 -5.17 -14.92
C PRO A 191 15.89 -4.77 -16.35
N THR A 192 16.02 -5.76 -17.24
CA THR A 192 16.35 -5.54 -18.66
C THR A 192 15.18 -4.90 -19.40
N ALA A 193 13.95 -5.36 -19.15
CA ALA A 193 12.74 -4.78 -19.72
C ALA A 193 12.59 -3.31 -19.31
N LEU A 194 12.84 -2.99 -18.04
CA LEU A 194 12.78 -1.63 -17.51
C LEU A 194 13.87 -0.76 -18.14
N TRP A 195 15.11 -1.24 -18.22
CA TRP A 195 16.20 -0.50 -18.86
C TRP A 195 15.92 -0.22 -20.35
N LYS A 196 15.43 -1.22 -21.10
CA LYS A 196 15.02 -1.05 -22.50
C LYS A 196 13.88 -0.05 -22.64
N SER A 197 12.90 -0.14 -21.74
CA SER A 197 11.73 0.75 -21.75
C SER A 197 12.12 2.20 -21.48
N GLN A 198 12.95 2.44 -20.46
CA GLN A 198 13.45 3.78 -20.19
C GLN A 198 14.36 4.31 -21.30
N THR A 199 15.21 3.47 -21.92
CA THR A 199 16.04 3.90 -23.05
C THR A 199 15.20 4.24 -24.29
N ALA A 200 14.09 3.53 -24.52
CA ALA A 200 13.17 3.84 -25.62
C ALA A 200 12.44 5.17 -25.42
N VAL A 201 12.11 5.54 -24.18
CA VAL A 201 11.37 6.77 -23.86
C VAL A 201 12.29 7.98 -23.69
N TYR A 202 13.43 7.81 -23.00
CA TYR A 202 14.34 8.89 -22.61
C TYR A 202 15.61 8.98 -23.46
N GLY A 203 15.79 8.10 -24.45
CA GLY A 203 17.02 8.02 -25.26
C GLY A 203 18.23 7.63 -24.41
N TYR A 204 19.44 8.07 -24.79
CA TYR A 204 20.68 7.82 -24.06
C TYR A 204 21.07 8.97 -23.10
N GLN A 205 20.09 9.71 -22.60
CA GLN A 205 20.31 10.79 -21.63
C GLN A 205 20.49 10.24 -20.20
N ASP A 206 21.01 11.05 -19.29
CA ASP A 206 21.22 10.66 -17.88
C ASP A 206 19.91 10.43 -17.10
N ARG A 207 18.79 10.98 -17.58
CA ARG A 207 17.50 10.89 -16.89
C ARG A 207 16.91 9.47 -16.99
N ARG A 208 16.81 8.80 -15.83
CA ARG A 208 16.18 7.47 -15.65
C ARG A 208 15.30 7.45 -14.39
N PRO A 209 14.01 7.84 -14.49
CA PRO A 209 13.14 7.98 -13.32
C PRO A 209 12.84 6.68 -12.61
N TYR A 210 12.78 5.56 -13.33
CA TYR A 210 12.31 4.32 -12.73
C TYR A 210 13.45 3.52 -12.12
N ALA A 211 13.21 3.10 -10.89
CA ALA A 211 14.04 2.12 -10.21
C ALA A 211 13.21 0.88 -9.90
N MET A 212 13.90 -0.24 -9.80
CA MET A 212 13.34 -1.53 -9.41
C MET A 212 14.01 -2.00 -8.12
N VAL A 213 13.22 -2.58 -7.22
CA VAL A 213 13.71 -3.40 -6.11
C VAL A 213 13.06 -4.78 -6.20
N GLY A 214 13.81 -5.84 -5.92
CA GLY A 214 13.31 -7.23 -5.97
C GLY A 214 14.24 -8.18 -6.72
N LEU A 215 13.70 -9.31 -7.15
CA LEU A 215 14.49 -10.40 -7.75
C LEU A 215 14.83 -10.09 -9.22
N PRO A 216 16.09 -10.31 -9.67
CA PRO A 216 16.55 -9.91 -11.00
C PRO A 216 15.97 -10.75 -12.14
N PHE A 217 15.43 -11.93 -11.82
CA PHE A 217 14.86 -12.89 -12.77
C PHE A 217 13.33 -12.83 -12.84
N CYS A 218 12.69 -11.88 -12.15
CA CYS A 218 11.27 -11.62 -12.34
C CYS A 218 11.01 -11.21 -13.80
N SER A 219 9.94 -11.70 -14.40
CA SER A 219 9.47 -11.26 -15.71
C SER A 219 7.95 -11.11 -15.70
N ILE A 220 7.44 -10.38 -16.68
CA ILE A 220 6.00 -10.31 -16.96
C ILE A 220 5.76 -11.24 -18.14
N PRO A 221 5.22 -12.45 -17.91
CA PRO A 221 5.03 -13.42 -18.97
C PRO A 221 3.95 -12.94 -19.95
N LEU A 222 4.02 -13.43 -21.19
CA LEU A 222 2.86 -13.38 -22.07
C LEU A 222 1.74 -14.15 -21.38
N ASN A 223 0.58 -13.52 -21.25
CA ASN A 223 -0.59 -14.20 -20.74
C ASN A 223 -1.08 -15.21 -21.80
N THR A 224 -0.83 -16.48 -21.54
CA THR A 224 -1.22 -17.60 -22.42
C THR A 224 -2.50 -18.29 -21.94
N VAL A 225 -3.06 -17.83 -20.82
CA VAL A 225 -4.24 -18.40 -20.19
C VAL A 225 -5.45 -17.54 -20.54
N ASP A 226 -6.60 -18.19 -20.69
CA ASP A 226 -7.89 -17.50 -20.63
C ASP A 226 -8.09 -16.95 -19.21
N SER A 227 -7.60 -15.73 -18.98
CA SER A 227 -7.69 -15.06 -17.67
C SER A 227 -9.13 -14.85 -17.24
N ALA A 228 -10.06 -14.66 -18.18
CA ALA A 228 -11.45 -14.48 -17.83
C ALA A 228 -12.01 -15.76 -17.20
N ARG A 229 -11.74 -16.90 -17.83
CA ARG A 229 -12.09 -18.22 -17.30
C ARG A 229 -11.33 -18.56 -16.01
N TYR A 230 -10.05 -18.22 -15.92
CA TYR A 230 -9.26 -18.46 -14.70
C TYR A 230 -9.82 -17.68 -13.51
N LEU A 231 -10.00 -16.36 -13.65
CA LEU A 231 -10.58 -15.52 -12.61
C LEU A 231 -11.98 -16.00 -12.23
N ALA A 232 -12.82 -16.37 -13.21
CA ALA A 232 -14.13 -16.94 -12.92
C ALA A 232 -14.06 -18.21 -12.06
N ASN A 233 -13.03 -19.05 -12.24
CA ASN A 233 -12.82 -20.22 -11.41
C ASN A 233 -12.33 -19.84 -10.01
N GLU A 234 -11.42 -18.87 -9.88
CA GLU A 234 -10.94 -18.40 -8.58
C GLU A 234 -12.05 -17.73 -7.77
N TYR A 235 -12.94 -16.94 -8.38
CA TYR A 235 -14.16 -16.44 -7.72
C TYR A 235 -15.01 -17.59 -7.18
N ARG A 236 -15.29 -18.61 -8.00
CA ARG A 236 -16.11 -19.76 -7.56
C ARG A 236 -15.46 -20.51 -6.41
N LYS A 237 -14.14 -20.74 -6.46
CA LYS A 237 -13.39 -21.38 -5.36
C LYS A 237 -13.47 -20.55 -4.09
N ALA A 238 -13.15 -19.27 -4.15
CA ALA A 238 -13.17 -18.39 -2.98
C ALA A 238 -14.59 -18.29 -2.39
N ILE A 239 -15.65 -18.17 -3.22
CA ILE A 239 -17.05 -18.18 -2.76
C ILE A 239 -17.38 -19.49 -2.02
N ALA A 240 -16.91 -20.63 -2.53
CA ALA A 240 -17.10 -21.93 -1.90
C ALA A 240 -16.30 -22.04 -0.59
N GLU A 241 -15.03 -21.65 -0.56
CA GLU A 241 -14.16 -21.67 0.62
C GLU A 241 -14.71 -20.81 1.74
N TYR A 242 -15.08 -19.55 1.47
CA TYR A 242 -15.70 -18.69 2.47
C TYR A 242 -17.08 -19.22 2.91
N GLY A 243 -17.82 -19.88 2.02
CA GLY A 243 -19.05 -20.59 2.38
C GLY A 243 -18.82 -21.72 3.37
N GLN A 244 -17.90 -22.63 3.07
CA GLN A 244 -17.53 -23.75 3.93
C GLN A 244 -16.96 -23.26 5.27
N LYS A 245 -16.12 -22.23 5.27
CA LYS A 245 -15.55 -21.64 6.49
C LYS A 245 -16.62 -20.98 7.37
N ALA A 246 -17.62 -20.33 6.76
CA ALA A 246 -18.76 -19.80 7.49
C ALA A 246 -19.62 -20.90 8.14
N GLU A 247 -19.83 -22.01 7.43
CA GLU A 247 -20.62 -23.14 7.93
C GLU A 247 -19.87 -23.91 9.04
N GLY A 248 -18.56 -24.12 8.88
CA GLY A 248 -17.73 -24.94 9.76
C GLY A 248 -17.10 -24.23 10.96
N SER A 249 -17.11 -22.89 11.03
CA SER A 249 -16.55 -22.17 12.19
C SER A 249 -17.45 -22.30 13.43
N SER A 250 -16.88 -22.36 14.63
CA SER A 250 -17.63 -22.25 15.89
C SER A 250 -17.79 -20.80 16.37
N PHE A 251 -17.02 -19.87 15.81
CA PHE A 251 -16.95 -18.47 16.25
C PHE A 251 -17.88 -17.59 15.41
N VAL A 252 -18.77 -16.84 16.06
CA VAL A 252 -19.84 -16.04 15.43
C VAL A 252 -19.27 -14.94 14.53
N ASP A 253 -18.28 -14.21 15.01
CA ASP A 253 -17.55 -13.17 14.28
C ASP A 253 -16.90 -13.71 13.00
N VAL A 254 -16.29 -14.89 13.06
CA VAL A 254 -15.71 -15.56 11.89
C VAL A 254 -16.80 -15.94 10.89
N LYS A 255 -17.96 -16.43 11.34
CA LYS A 255 -19.09 -16.74 10.45
C LYS A 255 -19.58 -15.50 9.72
N GLU A 256 -19.84 -14.43 10.47
CA GLU A 256 -20.32 -13.16 9.93
C GLU A 256 -19.34 -12.59 8.90
N ASN A 257 -18.05 -12.57 9.23
CA ASN A 257 -17.01 -12.11 8.32
C ASN A 257 -16.94 -12.99 7.06
N CYS A 258 -16.97 -14.32 7.19
CA CYS A 258 -16.91 -15.23 6.05
C CYS A 258 -18.15 -15.10 5.15
N GLN A 259 -19.35 -14.96 5.72
CA GLN A 259 -20.56 -14.69 4.94
C GLN A 259 -20.48 -13.34 4.21
N ARG A 260 -19.92 -12.31 4.88
CA ARG A 260 -19.69 -11.00 4.27
C ARG A 260 -18.73 -11.09 3.07
N TYR A 261 -17.58 -11.76 3.22
CA TYR A 261 -16.63 -11.97 2.12
C TYR A 261 -17.25 -12.77 0.98
N LYS A 262 -17.99 -13.85 1.29
CA LYS A 262 -18.72 -14.64 0.29
C LYS A 262 -19.69 -13.77 -0.51
N LYS A 263 -20.50 -12.96 0.16
CA LYS A 263 -21.45 -12.04 -0.50
C LYS A 263 -20.72 -11.03 -1.38
N PHE A 264 -19.65 -10.42 -0.86
CA PHE A 264 -18.83 -9.50 -1.65
C PHE A 264 -18.31 -10.14 -2.94
N LEU A 265 -17.75 -11.35 -2.85
CA LEU A 265 -17.21 -12.07 -4.00
C LEU A 265 -18.30 -12.44 -5.02
N ILE A 266 -19.52 -12.75 -4.58
CA ILE A 266 -20.66 -13.01 -5.48
C ILE A 266 -21.00 -11.74 -6.28
N ASP A 267 -21.21 -10.62 -5.59
CA ASP A 267 -21.58 -9.36 -6.24
C ASP A 267 -20.49 -8.89 -7.22
N ASP A 268 -19.23 -8.99 -6.80
CA ASP A 268 -18.07 -8.61 -7.62
C ASP A 268 -17.90 -9.56 -8.83
N PHE A 269 -18.18 -10.85 -8.65
CA PHE A 269 -18.14 -11.82 -9.75
C PHE A 269 -19.24 -11.55 -10.79
N GLU A 270 -20.43 -11.10 -10.38
CA GLU A 270 -21.49 -10.69 -11.30
C GLU A 270 -21.08 -9.47 -12.13
N ALA A 271 -20.50 -8.45 -11.47
CA ALA A 271 -19.97 -7.26 -12.15
C ALA A 271 -18.85 -7.61 -13.15
N PHE A 272 -17.93 -8.49 -12.73
CA PHE A 272 -16.87 -9.03 -13.57
C PHE A 272 -17.43 -9.72 -14.83
N ARG A 273 -18.43 -10.62 -14.66
CA ARG A 273 -19.07 -11.30 -15.80
C ARG A 273 -19.72 -10.33 -16.78
N GLY A 274 -20.38 -9.29 -16.27
CA GLY A 274 -20.97 -8.23 -17.10
C GLY A 274 -19.92 -7.47 -17.92
N THR A 275 -18.76 -7.21 -17.34
CA THR A 275 -17.64 -6.54 -18.03
C THR A 275 -17.02 -7.42 -19.10
N VAL A 276 -16.74 -8.69 -18.79
CA VAL A 276 -16.17 -9.65 -19.75
C VAL A 276 -17.07 -9.84 -20.96
N SER A 277 -18.39 -9.96 -20.76
CA SER A 277 -19.35 -10.08 -21.87
C SER A 277 -19.23 -8.91 -22.85
N LYS A 278 -19.20 -7.67 -22.32
CA LYS A 278 -19.08 -6.46 -23.16
C LYS A 278 -17.76 -6.37 -23.91
N MET A 279 -16.68 -6.92 -23.37
CA MET A 279 -15.37 -6.94 -24.05
C MET A 279 -15.28 -7.98 -25.16
N MET A 280 -16.10 -9.05 -25.11
CA MET A 280 -16.14 -10.09 -26.15
C MET A 280 -17.07 -9.74 -27.32
N ASP A 281 -17.95 -8.75 -27.14
CA ASP A 281 -18.88 -8.25 -28.16
C ASP A 281 -18.28 -7.13 -29.06
N ILE A 282 -16.98 -6.83 -28.92
CA ILE A 282 -16.19 -5.86 -29.71
C ILE A 282 -15.13 -6.61 -30.51
#